data_AF-A0A351UH89-F1
#
_entry.id   AF-A0A351UH89-F1
#
_cell.length_a   1.000
_cell.length_b   1.000
_cell.length_c   1.000
_cell.angle_alpha   90.00
_cell.angle_beta   90.00
_cell.angle_gamma   90.00
#
_symmetry.space_group_name_H-M   'P 1'
#
loop_
_entity.id
_entity.type
_entity.pdbx_description
1 polymer ?
#
loop_
_entity_poly.entity_id
_entity_poly.type
_entity_poly.pdbx_seq_one_letter_code
_entity_poly.pdbx_strand_id
1 'polypeptide(L)'
;MEIKPCNPYNSVVVAKKLLRLAGGSAFKIYYVSLTGRANPEKCDWAFSTVTADKFESALVKFNPEGVGFITAFPPITKIFRFAPSGETILHVRGLQTEGLAPLDLNRPDGYLEFACYAEAAIAADEYRKWAEAKNVGEYLEYFSPFTGGPVADHAKLSAYAAKL
;
A
#
# COMPACT_ATOMS: atom_id res chain seq x y z
N MET A 1 23.00 -3.77 16.10
CA MET A 1 21.82 -3.38 15.31
C MET A 1 21.74 -1.87 15.28
N GLU A 2 21.90 -1.23 14.12
CA GLU A 2 21.66 0.21 13.98
C GLU A 2 20.15 0.44 13.80
N ILE A 3 19.51 1.20 14.71
CA ILE A 3 18.07 1.48 14.64
C ILE A 3 17.88 2.92 14.24
N LYS A 4 17.32 3.14 13.05
CA LYS A 4 16.99 4.49 12.59
C LYS A 4 15.73 4.99 13.28
N PRO A 5 15.69 6.24 13.75
CA PRO A 5 14.50 6.82 14.32
C PRO A 5 13.38 6.85 13.27
N CYS A 6 12.21 6.34 13.64
CA CYS A 6 11.01 6.51 12.83
C CYS A 6 10.42 7.89 13.11
N ASN A 7 10.09 8.65 12.05
CA ASN A 7 9.36 9.90 12.22
C ASN A 7 7.92 9.58 12.65
N PRO A 8 7.36 10.26 13.66
CA PRO A 8 5.94 10.11 13.96
C PRO A 8 5.11 10.50 12.74
N TYR A 9 4.09 9.72 12.44
CA TYR A 9 3.13 10.02 11.38
C TYR A 9 1.78 9.38 11.67
N ASN A 10 0.75 9.93 11.04
CA ASN A 10 -0.57 9.36 11.01
C ASN A 10 -0.90 8.97 9.56
N SER A 11 -1.12 7.69 9.31
CA SER A 11 -1.59 7.23 8.01
C SER A 11 -3.10 7.41 7.90
N VAL A 12 -3.58 7.96 6.78
CA VAL A 12 -5.00 8.21 6.53
C VAL A 12 -5.36 7.78 5.12
N VAL A 13 -6.44 7.00 4.97
CA VAL A 13 -7.00 6.70 3.65
C VAL A 13 -7.87 7.88 3.23
N VAL A 14 -7.42 8.64 2.23
CA VAL A 14 -8.08 9.87 1.77
C VAL A 14 -9.09 9.64 0.65
N ALA A 15 -8.92 8.56 -0.11
CA ALA A 15 -9.85 8.16 -1.15
C ALA A 15 -9.73 6.66 -1.46
N LYS A 16 -10.80 6.11 -2.04
CA LYS A 16 -10.87 4.71 -2.51
C LYS A 16 -11.45 4.69 -3.91
N LYS A 17 -10.94 3.81 -4.78
CA LYS A 17 -11.47 3.64 -6.14
C LYS A 17 -11.32 2.20 -6.61
N LEU A 18 -12.31 1.67 -7.32
CA LEU A 18 -12.15 0.43 -8.08
C LEU A 18 -11.66 0.76 -9.49
N LEU A 19 -10.48 0.28 -9.84
CA LEU A 19 -9.93 0.34 -11.19
C LEU A 19 -10.20 -0.99 -11.90
N ARG A 20 -10.88 -0.92 -13.04
CA ARG A 20 -11.06 -2.05 -13.95
C ARG A 20 -10.18 -1.86 -15.18
N LEU A 21 -9.47 -2.91 -15.56
CA LEU A 21 -8.49 -2.91 -16.65
C LEU A 21 -8.89 -3.92 -17.72
N ALA A 22 -8.17 -3.91 -18.83
CA ALA A 22 -8.36 -4.89 -19.89
C ALA A 22 -8.07 -6.32 -19.40
N GLY A 23 -8.62 -7.32 -20.10
CA GLY A 23 -8.36 -8.74 -19.79
C GLY A 23 -8.93 -9.23 -18.46
N GLY A 24 -9.91 -8.51 -17.88
CA GLY A 24 -10.56 -8.91 -16.63
C GLY A 24 -9.78 -8.55 -15.36
N SER A 25 -8.67 -7.81 -15.47
CA SER A 25 -7.89 -7.36 -14.31
C SER A 25 -8.63 -6.25 -13.54
N ALA A 26 -8.56 -6.28 -12.21
CA ALA A 26 -9.26 -5.34 -11.36
C ALA A 26 -8.53 -5.10 -10.03
N PHE A 27 -8.36 -3.82 -9.67
CA PHE A 27 -7.63 -3.43 -8.47
C PHE A 27 -8.39 -2.36 -7.69
N LYS A 28 -8.51 -2.57 -6.39
CA LYS A 28 -9.01 -1.56 -5.45
C LYS A 28 -7.87 -0.65 -5.02
N ILE A 29 -7.96 0.63 -5.36
CA ILE A 29 -6.96 1.64 -5.01
C ILE A 29 -7.34 2.26 -3.67
N TYR A 30 -6.40 2.27 -2.74
CA TYR A 30 -6.41 3.02 -1.50
C TYR A 30 -5.40 4.15 -1.61
N TYR A 31 -5.89 5.38 -1.68
CA TYR A 31 -5.03 6.56 -1.63
C TYR A 31 -4.72 6.85 -0.16
N VAL A 32 -3.45 6.75 0.22
CA VAL A 32 -3.01 6.88 1.61
C VAL A 32 -2.07 8.06 1.76
N SER A 33 -2.42 9.00 2.64
CA SER A 33 -1.55 10.10 3.06
C SER A 33 -0.88 9.78 4.39
N LEU A 34 0.36 10.25 4.59
CA LEU A 34 1.02 10.32 5.88
C LEU A 34 1.02 11.77 6.34
N THR A 35 0.07 12.13 7.20
CA THR A 35 -0.11 13.50 7.68
C THR A 35 0.78 13.80 8.89
N GLY A 36 1.04 15.09 9.13
CA GLY A 36 1.85 15.57 10.26
C GLY A 36 3.36 15.49 10.07
N ARG A 37 3.86 15.17 8.86
CA ARG A 37 5.29 15.17 8.54
C ARG A 37 5.77 16.58 8.15
N ALA A 38 7.07 16.82 8.35
CA ALA A 38 7.70 18.11 8.04
C ALA A 38 7.67 18.50 6.55
N ASN A 39 7.64 17.51 5.65
CA ASN A 39 7.63 17.69 4.20
C ASN A 39 6.35 17.07 3.61
N PRO A 40 5.17 17.69 3.81
CA PRO A 40 3.88 17.10 3.46
C PRO A 40 3.73 16.84 1.95
N GLU A 41 4.39 17.61 1.09
CA GLU A 41 4.39 17.44 -0.37
C GLU A 41 4.93 16.06 -0.82
N LYS A 42 5.71 15.39 0.02
CA LYS A 42 6.29 14.07 -0.28
C LYS A 42 5.45 12.90 0.20
N CYS A 43 4.42 13.14 1.00
CA CYS A 43 3.73 12.05 1.70
C CYS A 43 2.24 12.27 1.90
N ASP A 44 1.71 13.43 1.58
CA ASP A 44 0.29 13.75 1.65
C ASP A 44 -0.24 14.13 0.26
N TRP A 45 -1.25 13.40 -0.21
CA TRP A 45 -1.93 13.63 -1.48
C TRP A 45 -2.48 15.04 -1.64
N ALA A 46 -2.87 15.70 -0.54
CA ALA A 46 -3.38 17.08 -0.59
C ALA A 46 -2.30 18.09 -1.04
N PHE A 47 -1.02 17.77 -0.85
CA PHE A 47 0.12 18.64 -1.17
C PHE A 47 1.02 18.07 -2.28
N SER A 48 0.71 16.86 -2.75
CA SER A 48 1.47 16.15 -3.78
C SER A 48 1.35 16.82 -5.14
N THR A 49 2.44 16.86 -5.90
CA THR A 49 2.45 17.28 -7.31
C THR A 49 1.87 16.21 -8.24
N VAL A 50 1.86 14.95 -7.81
CA VAL A 50 1.19 13.84 -8.48
C VAL A 50 -0.28 13.85 -8.08
N THR A 51 -1.18 13.89 -9.08
CA THR A 51 -2.62 13.82 -8.87
C THR A 51 -3.15 12.39 -9.05
N ALA A 52 -4.30 12.09 -8.44
CA ALA A 52 -4.97 10.80 -8.62
C ALA A 52 -5.22 10.48 -10.11
N ASP A 53 -5.73 11.44 -10.89
CA ASP A 53 -6.02 11.23 -12.32
C ASP A 53 -4.76 10.89 -13.14
N LYS A 54 -3.63 11.55 -12.86
CA LYS A 54 -2.35 11.26 -13.54
C LYS A 54 -1.87 9.86 -13.17
N PHE A 55 -1.95 9.50 -11.89
CA PHE A 55 -1.58 8.18 -11.39
C PHE A 55 -2.45 7.07 -11.99
N GLU A 56 -3.77 7.26 -12.02
CA GLU A 56 -4.70 6.30 -12.63
C GLU A 56 -4.47 6.13 -14.12
N SER A 57 -4.23 7.24 -14.84
CA SER A 57 -3.87 7.20 -16.26
C SER A 57 -2.57 6.41 -16.50
N ALA A 58 -1.60 6.54 -15.59
CA ALA A 58 -0.37 5.75 -15.64
C ALA A 58 -0.66 4.26 -15.35
N LEU A 59 -1.50 3.95 -14.36
CA LEU A 59 -1.89 2.57 -14.05
C LEU A 59 -2.61 1.89 -15.21
N VAL A 60 -3.52 2.59 -15.90
CA VAL A 60 -4.20 2.06 -17.09
C VAL A 60 -3.20 1.73 -18.19
N LYS A 61 -2.20 2.59 -18.43
CA LYS A 61 -1.14 2.34 -19.41
C LYS A 61 -0.19 1.22 -18.98
N PHE A 62 0.13 1.14 -17.69
CA PHE A 62 0.96 0.08 -17.11
C PHE A 62 0.24 -1.28 -17.16
N ASN A 63 -1.09 -1.27 -17.11
CA ASN A 63 -1.98 -2.43 -17.24
C ASN A 63 -1.55 -3.65 -16.38
N PRO A 64 -1.48 -3.49 -15.04
CA PRO A 64 -1.11 -4.60 -14.17
C PRO A 64 -2.12 -5.75 -14.30
N GLU A 65 -1.62 -6.97 -14.36
CA GLU A 65 -2.44 -8.17 -14.50
C GLU A 65 -2.83 -8.78 -13.15
N GLY A 66 -4.13 -9.11 -13.03
CA GLY A 66 -4.70 -9.89 -11.94
C GLY A 66 -5.80 -9.16 -11.17
N VAL A 67 -6.12 -9.71 -10.00
CA VAL A 67 -7.10 -9.16 -9.07
C VAL A 67 -6.43 -8.88 -7.74
N GLY A 68 -6.74 -7.74 -7.13
CA GLY A 68 -6.19 -7.39 -5.83
C GLY A 68 -6.48 -5.95 -5.42
N PHE A 69 -5.49 -5.32 -4.81
CA PHE A 69 -5.59 -3.95 -4.33
C PHE A 69 -4.24 -3.22 -4.44
N ILE A 70 -4.29 -1.90 -4.37
CA ILE A 70 -3.16 -1.00 -4.52
C ILE A 70 -3.18 -0.05 -3.34
N THR A 71 -2.07 0.08 -2.63
CA THR A 71 -1.86 1.15 -1.67
C THR A 71 -0.98 2.21 -2.31
N ALA A 72 -1.57 3.37 -2.60
CA ALA A 72 -0.93 4.47 -3.29
C ALA A 72 -0.62 5.59 -2.29
N PHE A 73 0.64 5.71 -1.91
CA PHE A 73 1.17 6.89 -1.22
C PHE A 73 1.79 7.82 -2.26
N PRO A 74 1.92 9.13 -2.02
CA PRO A 74 2.57 10.02 -2.98
C PRO A 74 3.99 9.58 -3.44
N PRO A 75 4.87 9.04 -2.58
CA PRO A 75 6.22 8.67 -2.99
C PRO A 75 6.35 7.20 -3.43
N ILE A 76 5.44 6.32 -3.01
CA ILE A 76 5.52 4.87 -3.24
C ILE A 76 4.12 4.28 -3.43
N THR A 77 4.01 3.39 -4.40
CA THR A 77 2.83 2.57 -4.64
C THR A 77 3.21 1.11 -4.45
N LYS A 78 2.38 0.34 -3.75
CA LYS A 78 2.48 -1.12 -3.73
C LYS A 78 1.25 -1.74 -4.36
N ILE A 79 1.47 -2.64 -5.32
CA ILE A 79 0.43 -3.45 -5.94
C ILE A 79 0.44 -4.80 -5.25
N PHE A 80 -0.69 -5.14 -4.62
CA PHE A 80 -0.96 -6.44 -4.05
C PHE A 80 -1.89 -7.22 -4.98
N ARG A 81 -1.50 -8.42 -5.39
CA ARG A 81 -2.34 -9.29 -6.22
C ARG A 81 -2.41 -10.69 -5.65
N PHE A 82 -3.58 -11.32 -5.77
CA PHE A 82 -3.68 -12.75 -5.51
C PHE A 82 -2.92 -13.50 -6.60
N ALA A 83 -2.07 -14.44 -6.18
CA ALA A 83 -1.13 -15.09 -7.06
C ALA A 83 -1.83 -16.09 -7.98
N PRO A 84 -1.59 -16.05 -9.31
CA PRO A 84 -2.08 -17.08 -10.21
C PRO A 84 -1.52 -18.48 -9.90
N SER A 85 -0.34 -18.54 -9.26
CA SER A 85 0.31 -19.78 -8.83
C SER A 85 -0.29 -20.37 -7.54
N GLY A 86 -1.14 -19.63 -6.84
CA GLY A 86 -1.78 -20.05 -5.60
C GLY A 86 -2.76 -19.00 -5.12
N GLU A 87 -4.05 -19.29 -5.22
CA GLU A 87 -5.13 -18.31 -5.03
C GLU A 87 -5.16 -17.67 -3.63
N THR A 88 -4.55 -18.34 -2.64
CA THR A 88 -4.37 -17.86 -1.27
C THR A 88 -2.97 -17.30 -1.01
N ILE A 89 -2.26 -16.84 -2.04
CA ILE A 89 -0.95 -16.21 -1.87
C ILE A 89 -1.08 -14.77 -2.34
N LEU A 90 -0.65 -13.83 -1.50
CA LEU A 90 -0.63 -12.42 -1.83
C LEU A 90 0.77 -12.01 -2.29
N HIS A 91 0.91 -11.74 -3.60
CA HIS A 91 2.11 -11.14 -4.14
C HIS A 91 2.11 -9.63 -3.91
N VAL A 92 3.28 -9.05 -3.65
CA VAL A 92 3.48 -7.60 -3.55
C VAL A 92 4.57 -7.14 -4.52
N ARG A 93 4.36 -5.98 -5.15
CA ARG A 93 5.35 -5.29 -5.98
C ARG A 93 5.38 -3.81 -5.60
N GLY A 94 6.58 -3.27 -5.34
CA GLY A 94 6.81 -1.85 -5.10
C GLY A 94 7.09 -1.07 -6.38
N LEU A 95 6.54 0.13 -6.48
CA LEU A 95 6.69 1.07 -7.59
C LEU A 95 6.85 2.49 -7.05
N GLN A 96 7.55 3.35 -7.78
CA GLN A 96 7.42 4.80 -7.61
C GLN A 96 6.02 5.22 -8.08
N THR A 97 5.31 6.04 -7.31
CA THR A 97 3.94 6.46 -7.67
C THR A 97 3.95 7.34 -8.91
N GLU A 98 4.93 8.23 -9.03
CA GLU A 98 5.16 8.97 -10.27
C GLU A 98 5.76 8.02 -11.33
N GLY A 99 5.06 7.87 -12.46
CA GLY A 99 5.57 7.11 -13.61
C GLY A 99 5.61 5.59 -13.45
N LEU A 100 5.35 5.03 -12.26
CA LEU A 100 5.29 3.57 -12.00
C LEU A 100 6.60 2.84 -12.28
N ALA A 101 7.74 3.51 -12.10
CA ALA A 101 9.05 2.85 -12.19
C ALA A 101 9.18 1.79 -11.08
N PRO A 102 9.80 0.62 -11.35
CA PRO A 102 10.04 -0.39 -10.32
C PRO A 102 10.81 0.17 -9.13
N LEU A 103 10.37 -0.20 -7.92
CA LEU A 103 11.06 0.12 -6.68
C LEU A 103 11.47 -1.17 -5.97
N ASP A 104 12.76 -1.27 -5.64
CA ASP A 104 13.28 -2.43 -4.94
C ASP A 104 12.82 -2.45 -3.47
N LEU A 105 12.23 -3.58 -3.07
CA LEU A 105 11.79 -3.83 -1.70
C LEU A 105 12.88 -4.49 -0.85
N ASN A 106 14.05 -4.83 -1.42
CA ASN A 106 15.18 -5.35 -0.65
C ASN A 106 15.56 -4.44 0.51
N ARG A 107 15.77 -5.07 1.66
CA ARG A 107 16.27 -4.48 2.90
C ARG A 107 17.55 -5.26 3.30
N PRO A 108 18.35 -4.72 4.24
CA PRO A 108 19.53 -5.42 4.74
C PRO A 108 19.23 -6.85 5.18
N ASP A 109 20.27 -7.69 5.20
CA ASP A 109 20.23 -9.07 5.68
C ASP A 109 19.29 -10.02 4.89
N GLY A 110 19.01 -9.67 3.63
CA GLY A 110 18.19 -10.48 2.74
C GLY A 110 16.68 -10.39 2.99
N TYR A 111 16.24 -9.42 3.79
CA TYR A 111 14.83 -9.16 4.02
C TYR A 111 14.20 -8.37 2.87
N LEU A 112 12.88 -8.51 2.71
CA LEU A 112 12.06 -7.67 1.85
C LEU A 112 11.13 -6.82 2.71
N GLU A 113 10.98 -5.55 2.35
CA GLU A 113 9.93 -4.72 2.93
C GLU A 113 8.58 -5.18 2.40
N PHE A 114 7.86 -5.89 3.25
CA PHE A 114 6.49 -6.27 3.00
C PHE A 114 5.56 -5.03 3.03
N ALA A 115 5.41 -4.41 4.20
CA ALA A 115 4.39 -3.39 4.44
C ALA A 115 4.74 -2.45 5.59
N CYS A 116 4.28 -1.19 5.50
CA CYS A 116 4.10 -0.31 6.65
C CYS A 116 2.77 -0.61 7.36
N TYR A 117 2.44 0.11 8.44
CA TYR A 117 1.23 -0.14 9.24
C TYR A 117 -0.07 -0.10 8.41
N ALA A 118 -0.33 0.96 7.66
CA ALA A 118 -1.54 1.09 6.85
C ALA A 118 -1.66 -0.01 5.79
N GLU A 119 -0.54 -0.32 5.12
CA GLU A 119 -0.47 -1.38 4.13
C GLU A 119 -0.80 -2.74 4.75
N ALA A 120 -0.23 -3.04 5.93
CA ALA A 120 -0.48 -4.30 6.63
C ALA A 120 -1.93 -4.42 7.11
N ALA A 121 -2.52 -3.32 7.63
CA ALA A 121 -3.91 -3.31 8.07
C ALA A 121 -4.88 -3.54 6.89
N ILE A 122 -4.70 -2.80 5.79
CA ILE A 122 -5.49 -2.97 4.57
C ILE A 122 -5.30 -4.38 4.00
N ALA A 123 -4.06 -4.87 3.94
CA ALA A 123 -3.78 -6.21 3.44
C ALA A 123 -4.45 -7.30 4.28
N ALA A 124 -4.46 -7.18 5.60
CA ALA A 124 -5.14 -8.14 6.47
C ALA A 124 -6.65 -8.20 6.21
N ASP A 125 -7.29 -7.04 6.04
CA ASP A 125 -8.72 -6.94 5.75
C ASP A 125 -9.07 -7.49 4.36
N GLU A 126 -8.30 -7.11 3.35
CA GLU A 126 -8.51 -7.54 1.98
C GLU A 126 -8.27 -9.03 1.81
N TYR A 127 -7.22 -9.54 2.44
CA TYR A 127 -6.88 -10.95 2.39
C TYR A 127 -7.93 -11.80 3.13
N ARG A 128 -8.46 -11.32 4.26
CA ARG A 128 -9.60 -11.95 4.94
C ARG A 128 -10.82 -11.98 4.02
N LYS A 129 -11.19 -10.84 3.43
CA LYS A 129 -12.37 -10.80 2.56
C LYS A 129 -12.22 -11.71 1.35
N TRP A 130 -11.03 -11.79 0.75
CA TRP A 130 -10.77 -12.70 -0.35
C TRP A 130 -11.03 -14.16 0.05
N ALA A 131 -10.56 -14.57 1.22
CA ALA A 131 -10.79 -15.92 1.73
C ALA A 131 -12.27 -16.23 2.01
N GLU A 132 -13.08 -15.22 2.33
CA GLU A 132 -14.52 -15.35 2.63
C GLU A 132 -15.41 -15.26 1.38
N ALA A 133 -14.97 -14.52 0.34
CA ALA A 133 -15.77 -14.22 -0.84
C ALA A 133 -15.99 -15.48 -1.69
N LYS A 134 -17.20 -15.65 -2.22
CA LYS A 134 -17.55 -16.82 -3.05
C LYS A 134 -17.09 -16.68 -4.50
N ASN A 135 -16.77 -15.46 -4.92
CA ASN A 135 -16.28 -15.13 -6.25
C ASN A 135 -15.61 -13.76 -6.26
N VAL A 136 -14.91 -13.46 -7.35
CA VAL A 136 -14.21 -12.18 -7.55
C VAL A 136 -15.15 -10.97 -7.48
N GLY A 137 -16.38 -11.08 -7.99
CA GLY A 137 -17.36 -9.98 -7.96
C GLY A 137 -17.64 -9.53 -6.53
N GLU A 138 -17.96 -10.48 -5.64
CA GLU A 138 -18.20 -10.23 -4.23
C GLU A 138 -16.98 -9.62 -3.52
N TYR A 139 -15.77 -10.08 -3.84
CA TYR A 139 -14.55 -9.48 -3.30
C TYR A 139 -14.36 -8.02 -3.75
N LEU A 140 -14.65 -7.71 -5.01
CA LEU A 140 -14.45 -6.36 -5.57
C LEU A 140 -15.45 -5.33 -5.05
N GLU A 141 -16.60 -5.75 -4.51
CA GLU A 141 -17.58 -4.86 -3.87
C GLU A 141 -17.12 -4.38 -2.49
N TYR A 142 -16.25 -5.15 -1.83
CA TYR A 142 -15.73 -4.81 -0.52
C TYR A 142 -14.53 -3.88 -0.59
N PHE A 143 -14.46 -2.92 0.32
CA PHE A 143 -13.22 -2.21 0.66
C PHE A 143 -12.93 -2.36 2.15
N SER A 144 -11.64 -2.49 2.51
CA SER A 144 -11.18 -2.47 3.90
C SER A 144 -11.78 -1.28 4.64
N PRO A 145 -12.30 -1.46 5.86
CA PRO A 145 -12.83 -0.39 6.69
C PRO A 145 -11.74 0.51 7.27
N PHE A 146 -10.45 0.20 7.07
CA PHE A 146 -9.35 1.03 7.55
C PHE A 146 -9.48 2.47 7.01
N THR A 147 -9.52 3.42 7.94
CA THR A 147 -9.59 4.86 7.64
C THR A 147 -8.29 5.58 8.01
N GLY A 148 -7.53 5.04 8.97
CA GLY A 148 -6.25 5.59 9.40
C GLY A 148 -5.89 5.23 10.83
N GLY A 149 -4.71 5.67 11.27
CA GLY A 149 -4.27 5.51 12.65
C GLY A 149 -2.83 5.94 12.89
N PRO A 150 -2.51 6.45 14.09
CA PRO A 150 -1.17 6.90 14.43
C PRO A 150 -0.25 5.74 14.80
N VAL A 151 1.05 5.94 14.62
CA VAL A 151 2.06 5.14 15.32
C VAL A 151 2.26 5.72 16.72
N ALA A 152 1.73 5.04 17.74
CA ALA A 152 1.73 5.55 19.13
C ALA A 152 3.12 5.78 19.72
N ASP A 153 4.08 4.89 19.43
CA ASP A 153 5.47 4.99 19.86
C ASP A 153 6.39 4.57 18.71
N HIS A 154 7.20 5.52 18.23
CA HIS A 154 8.15 5.38 17.14
C HIS A 154 9.57 4.97 17.60
N ALA A 155 9.79 4.87 18.92
CA ALA A 155 11.07 4.57 19.55
C ALA A 155 11.10 3.20 20.27
N LYS A 156 9.98 2.46 20.32
CA LYS A 156 9.87 1.16 21.00
C LYS A 156 10.97 0.14 20.68
N LEU A 157 11.42 0.05 19.42
CA LEU A 157 12.50 -0.88 19.04
C LEU A 157 13.84 -0.45 19.63
N SER A 158 14.14 0.86 19.59
CA SER A 158 15.32 1.43 20.23
C SER A 158 15.30 1.23 21.74
N ALA A 159 14.15 1.48 22.37
CA ALA A 159 13.97 1.28 23.81
C ALA A 159 14.12 -0.19 24.22
N TYR A 160 13.71 -1.15 23.37
CA TYR A 160 13.93 -2.57 23.60
C TYR A 160 15.40 -2.94 23.47
N ALA A 161 16.07 -2.50 22.41
CA ALA A 161 17.48 -2.81 22.17
C ALA A 161 18.42 -2.23 23.21
N ALA A 162 18.10 -1.07 23.79
CA ALA A 162 18.89 -0.46 24.87
C ALA A 162 18.84 -1.27 26.19
N LYS A 163 17.94 -2.25 26.30
CA LYS A 163 17.84 -3.17 27.45
C LYS A 163 18.57 -4.50 27.22
N LEU A 164 19.07 -4.74 26.01
CA LEU A 164 19.87 -5.90 25.64
C LEU A 164 21.36 -5.58 25.78
#